data_AF-A0AA88VJW9-F1
#
_entry.id   AF-A0AA88VJW9-F1
#
_cell.length_a   1.000
_cell.length_b   1.000
_cell.length_c   1.000
_cell.angle_alpha   90.00
_cell.angle_beta   90.00
_cell.angle_gamma   90.00
#
_symmetry.space_group_name_H-M   'P 1'
#
loop_
_entity.id
_entity.type
_entity.pdbx_description
1 polymer ?
#
loop_
_entity_poly.entity_id
_entity_poly.type
_entity_poly.pdbx_seq_one_letter_code
_entity_poly.pdbx_strand_id
1 'polypeptide(L)'
;EENVYWLCKKLLTNGLEKTEGSDLFVVFISNEKKQASVMQIPLWHQKASQRADGITLWDYHVICVQRIKEGSTSHVVWDLDSSLPFPSPLSTYVSESIRPSFQLFSEFQRFFRIVHAPLFLRYFASDRRHMKDPDGNWISQPPAWETIVAEDGTVHNLNEYIEMSAANVVKNIGADLVDAVYTQKFGVLIGQNHLAEFFSLVS
;
A
#
# COMPACT_ATOMS: atom_id res chain seq x y z
N GLU A 1 2.89 5.29 5.11
CA GLU A 1 4.09 4.85 4.33
C GLU A 1 5.28 4.43 5.19
N GLU A 2 5.82 5.28 6.08
CA GLU A 2 7.06 4.94 6.83
C GLU A 2 6.86 3.75 7.80
N ASN A 3 5.69 3.66 8.42
CA ASN A 3 5.33 2.54 9.29
C ASN A 3 5.44 1.19 8.56
N VAL A 4 5.02 1.14 7.29
CA VAL A 4 5.10 -0.06 6.45
C VAL A 4 6.55 -0.34 6.03
N TYR A 5 7.34 0.69 5.74
CA TYR A 5 8.78 0.53 5.47
C TYR A 5 9.49 -0.19 6.61
N TRP A 6 9.29 0.27 7.85
CA TRP A 6 9.91 -0.36 9.02
C TRP A 6 9.32 -1.72 9.36
N LEU A 7 8.03 -1.93 9.13
CA LEU A 7 7.40 -3.24 9.23
C LEU A 7 8.06 -4.24 8.27
N CYS A 8 8.25 -3.87 7.00
CA CYS A 8 8.92 -4.73 6.02
C CYS A 8 10.34 -5.08 6.49
N LYS A 9 11.13 -4.10 6.96
CA LYS A 9 12.45 -4.38 7.55
C LYS A 9 12.39 -5.37 8.72
N LYS A 10 11.41 -5.23 9.61
CA LYS A 10 11.23 -6.12 10.76
C LYS A 10 10.82 -7.54 10.34
N LEU A 11 9.93 -7.68 9.36
CA LEU A 11 9.51 -8.98 8.84
C LEU A 11 10.67 -9.69 8.13
N LEU A 12 11.49 -8.95 7.39
CA LEU A 12 12.73 -9.42 6.77
C LEU A 12 13.74 -9.97 7.79
N THR A 13 13.93 -9.30 8.93
CA THR A 13 14.88 -9.74 9.96
C THR A 13 14.40 -10.93 10.77
N ASN A 14 13.09 -11.14 10.86
CA ASN A 14 12.48 -12.19 11.69
C ASN A 14 12.20 -13.49 10.92
N GLY A 15 12.34 -13.50 9.59
CA GLY A 15 12.14 -14.69 8.77
C GLY A 15 13.14 -15.79 9.11
N LEU A 16 12.63 -16.95 9.56
CA LEU A 16 13.43 -18.16 9.85
C LEU A 16 14.11 -18.73 8.59
N GLU A 17 13.61 -18.36 7.41
CA GLU A 17 14.23 -18.65 6.12
C GLU A 17 14.59 -17.32 5.44
N LYS A 18 15.80 -17.25 4.89
CA LYS A 18 16.34 -16.11 4.15
C LYS A 18 15.57 -15.90 2.84
N THR A 19 14.32 -15.49 2.87
CA THR A 19 13.53 -15.22 1.65
C THR A 19 13.89 -13.88 1.01
N GLU A 20 14.84 -13.11 1.55
CA GLU A 20 15.18 -11.74 1.13
C GLU A 20 13.95 -10.83 0.96
N GLY A 21 12.83 -11.14 1.64
CA GLY A 21 11.57 -10.41 1.50
C GLY A 21 10.87 -10.65 0.18
N SER A 22 11.23 -11.73 -0.53
CA SER A 22 10.61 -12.14 -1.79
C SER A 22 9.11 -12.40 -1.68
N ASP A 23 8.60 -12.62 -0.46
CA ASP A 23 7.20 -12.81 -0.13
C ASP A 23 6.47 -11.54 0.31
N LEU A 24 7.15 -10.40 0.42
CA LEU A 24 6.57 -9.14 0.90
C LEU A 24 6.29 -8.17 -0.24
N PHE A 25 5.12 -7.54 -0.18
CA PHE A 25 4.67 -6.53 -1.13
C PHE A 25 4.11 -5.33 -0.38
N VAL A 26 4.55 -4.13 -0.75
CA VAL A 26 3.99 -2.87 -0.25
C VAL A 26 2.92 -2.42 -1.22
N VAL A 27 1.72 -2.18 -0.71
CA VAL A 27 0.58 -1.73 -1.51
C VAL A 27 0.21 -0.32 -1.09
N PHE A 28 0.43 0.63 -2.00
CA PHE A 28 -0.12 1.96 -1.89
C PHE A 28 -1.55 1.92 -2.44
N ILE A 29 -2.46 2.53 -1.69
CA ILE A 29 -3.87 2.68 -2.04
C ILE A 29 -4.11 4.18 -2.19
N SER A 30 -4.50 4.62 -3.37
CA SER A 30 -4.92 6.00 -3.62
C SER A 30 -5.90 6.04 -4.78
N ASN A 31 -6.18 7.22 -5.31
CA ASN A 31 -7.07 7.42 -6.44
C ASN A 31 -6.45 8.40 -7.46
N GLU A 32 -7.16 8.65 -8.55
CA GLU A 32 -6.70 9.62 -9.55
C GLU A 32 -6.98 11.05 -9.09
N LYS A 33 -5.93 11.87 -9.04
CA LYS A 33 -6.06 13.31 -8.76
C LYS A 33 -6.69 14.03 -9.96
N LYS A 34 -7.98 14.34 -9.85
CA LYS A 34 -8.69 15.21 -10.81
C LYS A 34 -8.44 16.67 -10.45
N GLN A 35 -8.39 17.56 -11.45
CA GLN A 35 -7.98 18.98 -11.30
C GLN A 35 -8.66 19.74 -10.13
N ALA A 36 -9.91 19.39 -9.78
CA ALA A 36 -10.69 20.03 -8.72
C ALA A 36 -10.97 19.14 -7.51
N SER A 37 -10.40 17.93 -7.44
CA SER A 37 -10.69 16.96 -6.37
C SER A 37 -9.45 16.64 -5.57
N VAL A 38 -9.59 16.69 -4.23
CA VAL A 38 -8.59 16.15 -3.31
C VAL A 38 -8.63 14.62 -3.41
N MET A 39 -7.46 13.99 -3.45
CA MET A 39 -7.36 12.53 -3.40
C MET A 39 -8.01 12.04 -2.11
N GLN A 40 -8.96 11.12 -2.21
CA GLN A 40 -9.78 10.64 -1.10
C GLN A 40 -10.23 9.23 -1.42
N ILE A 41 -9.78 8.27 -0.61
CA ILE A 41 -10.15 6.87 -0.72
C ILE A 41 -10.84 6.41 0.56
N PRO A 42 -12.04 5.81 0.46
CA PRO A 42 -12.69 5.23 1.62
C PRO A 42 -12.09 3.87 1.94
N LEU A 43 -11.72 3.68 3.20
CA LEU A 43 -11.38 2.39 3.80
C LEU A 43 -12.22 2.16 5.06
N TRP A 44 -12.75 0.95 5.20
CA TRP A 44 -13.53 0.53 6.36
C TRP A 44 -12.65 -0.16 7.40
N HIS A 45 -13.18 -0.30 8.62
CA HIS A 45 -12.47 -0.91 9.75
C HIS A 45 -11.12 -0.25 10.02
N GLN A 46 -11.11 1.07 10.16
CA GLN A 46 -9.92 1.87 10.44
C GLN A 46 -10.01 2.45 11.86
N LYS A 47 -8.93 2.31 12.64
CA LYS A 47 -8.82 2.76 14.05
C LYS A 47 -9.04 4.26 14.24
N ALA A 48 -8.75 5.07 13.21
CA ALA A 48 -8.94 6.51 13.25
C ALA A 48 -10.42 6.92 13.26
N SER A 49 -11.32 6.04 12.79
CA SER A 49 -12.75 6.35 12.72
C SER A 49 -13.45 6.12 14.05
N GLN A 50 -14.32 7.06 14.42
CA GLN A 50 -15.23 6.93 15.57
C GLN A 50 -16.59 6.32 15.17
N ARG A 51 -16.77 6.00 13.89
CA ARG A 51 -18.03 5.44 13.38
C ARG A 51 -18.06 3.94 13.59
N ALA A 52 -19.26 3.38 13.75
CA ALA A 52 -19.45 1.94 13.96
C ALA A 52 -18.94 1.07 12.78
N ASP A 53 -18.96 1.61 11.56
CA ASP A 53 -18.45 0.95 10.35
C ASP A 53 -16.94 1.18 10.13
N GLY A 54 -16.30 1.99 10.97
CA GLY A 54 -14.86 2.24 10.92
C GLY A 54 -14.40 2.99 9.66
N ILE A 55 -15.29 3.66 8.92
CA ILE A 55 -14.92 4.30 7.65
C ILE A 55 -14.02 5.53 7.88
N THR A 56 -12.92 5.61 7.13
CA THR A 56 -12.01 6.77 7.06
C THR A 56 -11.76 7.14 5.60
N LEU A 57 -11.72 8.44 5.32
CA LEU A 57 -11.31 8.98 4.01
C LEU A 57 -9.85 9.38 4.08
N TRP A 58 -8.98 8.62 3.42
CA TRP A 58 -7.55 8.88 3.34
C TRP A 58 -7.19 9.56 2.04
N ASP A 59 -6.19 10.44 2.05
CA ASP A 59 -5.56 10.92 0.81
C ASP A 59 -4.81 9.80 0.08
N TYR A 60 -4.10 8.98 0.85
CA TYR A 60 -3.60 7.68 0.44
C TYR A 60 -3.41 6.79 1.68
N HIS A 61 -3.36 5.48 1.49
CA HIS A 61 -3.04 4.53 2.56
C HIS A 61 -1.97 3.54 2.10
N VAL A 62 -1.23 2.95 3.04
CA VAL A 62 -0.18 1.97 2.72
C VAL A 62 -0.30 0.76 3.62
N ILE A 63 -0.30 -0.42 3.01
CA ILE A 63 -0.31 -1.72 3.70
C ILE A 63 0.84 -2.59 3.22
N CYS A 64 1.18 -3.63 3.98
CA CYS A 64 2.06 -4.72 3.53
C CYS A 64 1.23 -5.98 3.32
N VAL A 65 1.43 -6.66 2.20
CA VAL A 65 0.87 -7.99 1.93
C VAL A 65 2.01 -9.00 1.97
N GLN A 66 1.83 -10.06 2.75
CA GLN A 66 2.78 -11.16 2.84
C GLN A 66 2.19 -12.42 2.21
N ARG A 67 2.93 -12.95 1.23
CA ARG A 67 2.64 -14.22 0.57
C ARG A 67 3.07 -15.38 1.45
N ILE A 68 2.11 -16.13 1.99
CA ILE A 68 2.41 -17.39 2.68
C ILE A 68 2.51 -18.54 1.66
N LYS A 69 3.66 -19.22 1.62
CA LYS A 69 3.85 -20.47 0.86
C LYS A 69 3.57 -21.65 1.80
N GLU A 70 2.39 -22.29 1.66
CA GLU A 70 2.08 -23.71 2.03
C GLU A 70 0.62 -23.94 2.52
N GLY A 71 0.03 -25.04 2.04
CA GLY A 71 -0.86 -25.94 2.79
C GLY A 71 -2.30 -25.52 3.10
N SER A 72 -2.55 -24.33 3.65
CA SER A 72 -3.91 -23.96 4.11
C SER A 72 -4.15 -22.49 4.47
N THR A 73 -3.15 -21.61 4.42
CA THR A 73 -3.35 -20.20 4.81
C THR A 73 -3.31 -19.27 3.59
N SER A 74 -4.37 -18.48 3.44
CA SER A 74 -4.41 -17.37 2.49
C SER A 74 -3.31 -16.35 2.83
N HIS A 75 -2.81 -15.62 1.83
CA HIS A 75 -1.94 -14.46 2.05
C HIS A 75 -2.52 -13.53 3.12
N VAL A 76 -1.64 -12.79 3.81
CA VAL A 76 -2.04 -11.94 4.93
C VAL A 76 -1.68 -10.48 4.67
N VAL A 77 -2.48 -9.60 5.24
CA VAL A 77 -2.34 -8.14 5.17
C VAL A 77 -1.93 -7.62 6.54
N TRP A 78 -0.85 -6.86 6.55
CA TRP A 78 -0.38 -6.10 7.69
C TRP A 78 -0.76 -4.63 7.48
N ASP A 79 -1.85 -4.22 8.10
CA ASP A 79 -2.32 -2.84 8.16
C ASP A 79 -2.30 -2.37 9.61
N LEU A 80 -1.40 -1.44 9.94
CA LEU A 80 -1.22 -0.94 11.31
C LEU A 80 -2.40 -0.08 11.77
N ASP A 81 -3.16 0.50 10.84
CA ASP A 81 -4.28 1.39 11.11
C ASP A 81 -5.64 0.66 11.04
N SER A 82 -5.65 -0.63 10.67
CA SER A 82 -6.86 -1.44 10.65
C SER A 82 -7.31 -1.89 12.04
N SER A 83 -8.62 -1.96 12.25
CA SER A 83 -9.27 -2.59 13.40
C SER A 83 -9.59 -4.08 13.20
N LEU A 84 -9.30 -4.63 12.01
CA LEU A 84 -9.36 -6.07 11.74
C LEU A 84 -8.20 -6.81 12.46
N PRO A 85 -8.19 -8.17 12.49
CA PRO A 85 -7.05 -8.92 13.05
C PRO A 85 -5.70 -8.50 12.45
N PHE A 86 -4.62 -8.59 13.23
CA PHE A 86 -3.29 -8.16 12.79
C PHE A 86 -2.27 -9.30 12.93
N PRO A 87 -1.79 -9.90 11.81
CA PRO A 87 -2.20 -9.63 10.44
C PRO A 87 -3.60 -10.18 10.09
N SER A 88 -4.23 -9.62 9.08
CA SER A 88 -5.56 -10.04 8.57
C SER A 88 -5.42 -11.01 7.40
N PRO A 89 -6.26 -12.04 7.26
CA PRO A 89 -6.37 -12.76 5.99
C PRO A 89 -6.70 -11.81 4.83
N LEU A 90 -6.06 -11.96 3.68
CA LEU A 90 -6.24 -11.08 2.52
C LEU A 90 -7.70 -11.05 2.06
N SER A 91 -8.36 -12.20 2.02
CA SER A 91 -9.78 -12.30 1.66
C SER A 91 -10.66 -11.47 2.59
N THR A 92 -10.45 -11.57 3.90
CA THR A 92 -11.15 -10.77 4.92
C THR A 92 -10.86 -9.28 4.76
N TYR A 93 -9.60 -8.88 4.58
CA TYR A 93 -9.24 -7.48 4.40
C TYR A 93 -9.90 -6.88 3.15
N VAL A 94 -9.90 -7.62 2.03
CA VAL A 94 -10.56 -7.20 0.79
C VAL A 94 -12.07 -7.09 0.98
N SER A 95 -12.72 -8.07 1.61
CA SER A 95 -14.19 -8.05 1.76
C SER A 95 -14.68 -7.01 2.76
N GLU A 96 -13.91 -6.75 3.83
CA GLU A 96 -14.33 -5.91 4.95
C GLU A 96 -13.79 -4.48 4.86
N SER A 97 -12.51 -4.29 4.53
CA SER A 97 -11.88 -2.96 4.49
C SER A 97 -11.95 -2.31 3.11
N ILE A 98 -11.66 -3.06 2.05
CA ILE A 98 -11.76 -2.56 0.67
C ILE A 98 -13.22 -2.57 0.19
N ARG A 99 -14.00 -3.62 0.44
CA ARG A 99 -15.41 -3.73 0.02
C ARG A 99 -15.63 -3.39 -1.47
N PRO A 100 -15.01 -4.11 -2.43
CA PRO A 100 -15.14 -3.80 -3.86
C PRO A 100 -16.59 -3.88 -4.40
N SER A 101 -17.47 -4.60 -3.70
CA SER A 101 -18.91 -4.66 -4.00
C SER A 101 -19.68 -3.39 -3.62
N PHE A 102 -19.11 -2.53 -2.77
CA PHE A 102 -19.72 -1.25 -2.43
C PHE A 102 -19.52 -0.27 -3.59
N GLN A 103 -20.62 0.25 -4.15
CA GLN A 103 -20.56 1.17 -5.27
C GLN A 103 -20.07 2.54 -4.81
N LEU A 104 -18.88 2.90 -5.30
CA LEU A 104 -18.27 4.20 -5.07
C LEU A 104 -18.47 5.11 -6.28
N PHE A 105 -18.68 6.40 -6.03
CA PHE A 105 -18.56 7.40 -7.08
C PHE A 105 -17.15 7.36 -7.69
N SER A 106 -17.04 7.79 -8.95
CA SER A 106 -15.82 7.65 -9.75
C SER A 106 -14.58 8.30 -9.12
N GLU A 107 -14.78 9.36 -8.34
CA GLU A 107 -13.77 10.12 -7.62
C GLU A 107 -13.24 9.40 -6.39
N PHE A 108 -13.97 8.43 -5.84
CA PHE A 108 -13.55 7.60 -4.70
C PHE A 108 -13.03 6.23 -5.13
N GLN A 109 -13.03 5.93 -6.44
CA GLN A 109 -12.52 4.67 -6.98
C GLN A 109 -11.04 4.52 -6.64
N ARG A 110 -10.69 3.35 -6.09
CA ARG A 110 -9.35 3.07 -5.60
C ARG A 110 -8.50 2.43 -6.69
N PHE A 111 -7.23 2.76 -6.67
CA PHE A 111 -6.20 2.06 -7.39
C PHE A 111 -5.18 1.52 -6.39
N PHE A 112 -4.50 0.45 -6.79
CA PHE A 112 -3.49 -0.21 -5.98
C PHE A 112 -2.18 -0.21 -6.74
N ARG A 113 -1.18 0.48 -6.20
CA ARG A 113 0.20 0.34 -6.66
C ARG A 113 0.89 -0.69 -5.78
N ILE A 114 1.24 -1.82 -6.38
CA ILE A 114 1.85 -2.96 -5.70
C ILE A 114 3.33 -2.95 -6.03
N VAL A 115 4.17 -2.85 -4.99
CA VAL A 115 5.63 -2.77 -5.10
C VAL A 115 6.24 -3.93 -4.35
N HIS A 116 7.15 -4.67 -4.98
CA HIS A 116 7.93 -5.69 -4.29
C HIS A 116 8.77 -5.06 -3.16
N ALA A 117 8.73 -5.63 -1.95
CA ALA A 117 9.32 -4.96 -0.78
C ALA A 117 10.82 -4.69 -0.90
N PRO A 118 11.67 -5.58 -1.47
CA PRO A 118 13.07 -5.26 -1.76
C PRO A 118 13.26 -4.01 -2.63
N LEU A 119 12.44 -3.84 -3.68
CA LEU A 119 12.48 -2.64 -4.51
C LEU A 119 12.02 -1.42 -3.71
N PHE A 120 10.95 -1.55 -2.92
CA PHE A 120 10.48 -0.47 -2.07
C PHE A 120 11.55 -0.02 -1.06
N LEU A 121 12.18 -0.94 -0.34
CA LEU A 121 13.18 -0.64 0.67
C LEU A 121 14.44 0.02 0.08
N ARG A 122 14.76 -0.34 -1.17
CA ARG A 122 15.90 0.19 -1.93
C ARG A 122 15.64 1.59 -2.48
N TYR A 123 14.45 1.83 -3.02
CA TYR A 123 14.16 3.01 -3.83
C TYR A 123 13.27 4.04 -3.15
N PHE A 124 12.52 3.71 -2.10
CA PHE A 124 11.64 4.65 -1.44
C PHE A 124 12.41 5.72 -0.66
N ALA A 125 11.95 6.97 -0.75
CA ALA A 125 12.48 8.09 0.00
C ALA A 125 11.39 9.08 0.41
N SER A 126 11.46 9.55 1.66
CA SER A 126 10.57 10.58 2.20
C SER A 126 11.32 11.47 3.16
N ASP A 127 11.37 12.76 2.84
CA ASP A 127 11.81 13.83 3.72
C ASP A 127 10.66 14.42 4.54
N ARG A 128 9.48 13.78 4.50
CA ARG A 128 8.26 14.16 5.25
C ARG A 128 7.72 15.54 4.92
N ARG A 129 8.13 16.17 3.81
CA ARG A 129 7.66 17.52 3.44
C ARG A 129 6.14 17.63 3.32
N HIS A 130 5.48 16.52 2.95
CA HIS A 130 4.02 16.44 2.81
C HIS A 130 3.27 16.46 4.15
N MET A 131 3.95 16.20 5.27
CA MET A 131 3.40 16.26 6.62
C MET A 131 3.54 17.64 7.26
N LYS A 132 3.93 18.66 6.49
CA LYS A 132 4.01 20.05 6.94
C LYS A 132 2.87 20.88 6.34
N ASP A 133 2.29 21.74 7.17
CA ASP A 133 1.33 22.73 6.71
C ASP A 133 2.03 23.87 5.91
N PRO A 134 1.28 24.79 5.27
CA PRO A 134 1.86 25.90 4.53
C PRO A 134 2.76 26.84 5.36
N ASP A 135 2.58 26.87 6.68
CA ASP A 135 3.39 27.66 7.62
C ASP A 135 4.66 26.89 8.07
N GLY A 136 4.82 25.63 7.66
CA GLY A 136 5.95 24.76 7.97
C GLY A 136 5.82 23.97 9.27
N ASN A 137 4.67 24.03 9.95
CA ASN A 137 4.42 23.25 11.16
C ASN A 137 4.05 21.81 10.81
N TRP A 138 4.31 20.89 11.73
CA TRP A 138 3.94 19.50 11.57
C TRP A 138 2.43 19.29 11.73
N ILE A 139 1.79 18.70 10.72
CA ILE A 139 0.37 18.30 10.77
C ILE A 139 0.17 17.20 11.82
N SER A 140 1.16 16.31 11.95
CA SER A 140 1.26 15.30 13.01
C SER A 140 2.73 15.12 13.41
N GLN A 141 2.97 14.73 14.66
CA GLN A 141 4.33 14.56 15.16
C GLN A 141 5.09 13.54 14.29
N PRO A 142 6.24 13.92 13.71
CA PRO A 142 6.99 13.00 12.88
C PRO A 142 7.58 11.87 13.73
N PRO A 143 7.81 10.70 13.14
CA PRO A 143 8.52 9.63 13.85
C PRO A 143 9.92 10.05 14.32
N ALA A 144 10.39 9.43 15.40
CA ALA A 144 11.68 9.76 16.02
C ALA A 144 12.91 9.30 15.23
N TRP A 145 12.75 8.36 14.29
CA TRP A 145 13.82 7.92 13.40
C TRP A 145 14.08 8.94 12.29
N GLU A 146 15.30 8.90 11.72
CA GLU A 146 15.70 9.75 10.60
C GLU A 146 14.82 9.54 9.36
N THR A 147 14.78 10.55 8.49
CA THR A 147 14.10 10.48 7.20
C THR A 147 14.68 9.37 6.34
N ILE A 148 13.83 8.72 5.54
CA ILE A 148 14.25 7.63 4.68
C ILE A 148 14.84 8.22 3.40
N VAL A 149 16.10 7.88 3.12
CA VAL A 149 16.82 8.22 1.89
C VAL A 149 17.03 6.94 1.09
N ALA A 150 16.76 6.98 -0.20
CA ALA A 150 16.96 5.84 -1.09
C ALA A 150 18.46 5.56 -1.31
N GLU A 151 18.79 4.34 -1.76
CA GLU A 151 20.19 3.96 -2.01
C GLU A 151 20.90 4.83 -3.07
N ASP A 152 20.14 5.40 -4.01
CA ASP A 152 20.66 6.29 -5.05
C ASP A 152 20.84 7.76 -4.57
N GLY A 153 20.59 8.03 -3.28
CA GLY A 153 20.68 9.36 -2.69
C GLY A 153 19.40 10.20 -2.86
N THR A 154 18.35 9.68 -3.48
CA THR A 154 17.05 10.36 -3.54
C THR A 154 16.51 10.59 -2.13
N VAL A 155 16.13 11.84 -1.83
CA VAL A 155 15.57 12.24 -0.51
C VAL A 155 14.05 12.30 -0.48
N HIS A 156 13.41 12.34 -1.65
CA HIS A 156 11.96 12.43 -1.76
C HIS A 156 11.48 11.85 -3.09
N ASN A 157 10.57 10.89 -3.05
CA ASN A 157 9.87 10.39 -4.23
C ASN A 157 8.48 9.82 -3.93
N LEU A 158 7.86 10.20 -2.80
CA LEU A 158 6.53 9.71 -2.41
C LEU A 158 5.48 9.86 -3.52
N ASN A 159 5.53 10.95 -4.28
CA ASN A 159 4.58 11.21 -5.38
C ASN A 159 4.57 10.10 -6.44
N GLU A 160 5.72 9.48 -6.73
CA GLU A 160 5.81 8.34 -7.67
C GLU A 160 5.01 7.12 -7.21
N TYR A 161 4.74 7.03 -5.90
CA TYR A 161 3.97 5.95 -5.29
C TYR A 161 2.48 6.27 -5.18
N ILE A 162 2.14 7.51 -4.81
CA ILE A 162 0.74 7.90 -4.50
C ILE A 162 -0.01 8.48 -5.69
N GLU A 163 0.67 9.09 -6.67
CA GLU A 163 0.02 9.60 -7.86
C GLU A 163 -0.33 8.44 -8.80
N MET A 164 -1.63 8.26 -9.02
CA MET A 164 -2.18 7.17 -9.82
C MET A 164 -3.03 7.75 -10.95
N SER A 165 -2.94 7.15 -12.14
CA SER A 165 -3.78 7.52 -13.27
C SER A 165 -4.48 6.30 -13.83
N ALA A 166 -5.75 6.46 -14.16
CA ALA A 166 -6.54 5.41 -14.80
C ALA A 166 -5.92 4.96 -16.14
N ALA A 167 -5.20 5.86 -16.83
CA ALA A 167 -4.50 5.54 -18.08
C ALA A 167 -3.35 4.54 -17.90
N ASN A 168 -2.78 4.47 -16.69
CA ASN A 168 -1.64 3.60 -16.36
C ASN A 168 -2.09 2.28 -15.72
N VAL A 169 -3.39 2.07 -15.53
CA VAL A 169 -3.93 0.83 -14.93
C VAL A 169 -3.79 -0.30 -15.93
N VAL A 170 -3.19 -1.40 -15.48
CA VAL A 170 -3.07 -2.61 -16.29
C VAL A 170 -4.45 -3.26 -16.45
N LYS A 171 -4.84 -3.53 -17.70
CA LYS A 171 -6.17 -4.04 -18.04
C LYS A 171 -6.33 -5.55 -17.82
N ASN A 172 -5.24 -6.30 -17.95
CA ASN A 172 -5.24 -7.76 -17.86
C ASN A 172 -4.25 -8.19 -16.77
N ILE A 173 -4.74 -8.91 -15.76
CA ILE A 173 -3.90 -9.49 -14.71
C ILE A 173 -3.43 -10.86 -15.23
N GLY A 174 -2.12 -11.02 -15.42
CA GLY A 174 -1.53 -12.24 -15.97
C GLY A 174 -0.06 -12.36 -15.59
N ALA A 175 0.61 -13.40 -16.12
CA ALA A 175 2.00 -13.71 -15.81
C ALA A 175 2.94 -12.51 -16.01
N ASP A 176 2.80 -11.78 -17.12
CA ASP A 176 3.63 -10.60 -17.42
C ASP A 176 3.54 -9.52 -16.33
N LEU A 177 2.35 -9.35 -15.71
CA LEU A 177 2.16 -8.38 -14.63
C LEU A 177 2.79 -8.86 -13.32
N VAL A 178 2.72 -10.16 -13.05
CA VAL A 178 3.38 -10.79 -11.90
C VAL A 178 4.89 -10.67 -12.04
N ASP A 179 5.45 -10.91 -13.23
CA ASP A 179 6.89 -10.74 -13.47
C ASP A 179 7.32 -9.27 -13.37
N ALA A 180 6.47 -8.35 -13.87
CA ALA A 180 6.71 -6.92 -13.78
C ALA A 180 6.81 -6.41 -12.33
N VAL A 181 6.02 -6.95 -11.39
CA VAL A 181 6.06 -6.45 -9.99
C VAL A 181 7.42 -6.67 -9.32
N TYR A 182 8.17 -7.69 -9.73
CA TYR A 182 9.49 -8.01 -9.19
C TYR A 182 10.63 -7.19 -9.82
N THR A 183 10.37 -6.46 -10.91
CA THR A 183 11.42 -5.77 -11.69
C THR A 183 11.19 -4.26 -11.81
N GLN A 184 9.93 -3.80 -11.77
CA GLN A 184 9.61 -2.38 -11.92
C GLN A 184 9.87 -1.60 -10.62
N LYS A 185 10.72 -0.57 -10.70
CA LYS A 185 11.14 0.31 -9.57
C LYS A 185 9.96 0.76 -8.69
N PHE A 186 8.87 1.19 -9.31
CA PHE A 186 7.67 1.70 -8.63
C PHE A 186 6.50 0.70 -8.65
N GLY A 187 6.80 -0.57 -8.92
CA GLY A 187 5.82 -1.64 -8.98
C GLY A 187 4.80 -1.48 -10.11
N VAL A 188 3.68 -2.16 -9.96
CA VAL A 188 2.60 -2.23 -10.95
C VAL A 188 1.33 -1.58 -10.43
N LEU A 189 0.47 -1.07 -11.34
CA LEU A 189 -0.76 -0.38 -10.99
C LEU A 189 -1.99 -1.17 -11.47
N ILE A 190 -2.90 -1.49 -10.53
CA ILE A 190 -4.12 -2.25 -10.81
C ILE A 190 -5.38 -1.53 -10.29
N GLY A 191 -6.54 -1.88 -10.86
CA GLY A 191 -7.85 -1.35 -10.47
C GLY A 191 -8.42 -1.99 -9.20
N GLN A 192 -9.44 -1.34 -8.61
CA GLN A 192 -10.00 -1.73 -7.30
C GLN A 192 -10.48 -3.18 -7.18
N ASN A 193 -10.85 -3.83 -8.29
CA ASN A 193 -11.42 -5.18 -8.28
C ASN A 193 -10.37 -6.29 -8.43
N HIS A 194 -9.12 -5.93 -8.68
CA HIS A 194 -8.08 -6.89 -9.09
C HIS A 194 -7.10 -7.27 -7.98
N LEU A 195 -7.23 -6.72 -6.77
CA LEU A 195 -6.26 -6.96 -5.70
C LEU A 195 -6.17 -8.43 -5.29
N ALA A 196 -7.32 -9.07 -5.05
CA ALA A 196 -7.38 -10.48 -4.69
C ALA A 196 -6.93 -11.39 -5.85
N GLU A 197 -7.34 -11.07 -7.08
CA GLU A 197 -6.95 -11.78 -8.30
C GLU A 197 -5.43 -11.72 -8.51
N PHE A 198 -4.83 -10.54 -8.41
CA PHE A 198 -3.39 -10.34 -8.54
C PHE A 198 -2.63 -11.24 -7.57
N PHE A 199 -2.95 -11.19 -6.27
CA PHE A 199 -2.24 -12.00 -5.28
C PHE A 199 -2.51 -13.50 -5.44
N SER A 200 -3.65 -13.92 -6.01
CA SER A 200 -3.87 -15.34 -6.34
C SER A 200 -2.91 -15.89 -7.39
N LEU A 201 -2.32 -15.02 -8.22
CA LEU A 201 -1.36 -15.39 -9.27
C LEU A 201 0.10 -15.27 -8.83
N VAL A 202 0.36 -14.55 -7.72
CA VAL A 202 1.70 -14.42 -7.14
C VAL A 202 1.98 -15.67 -6.31
N SER A 203 2.54 -16.69 -6.96
CA SER A 203 2.94 -17.99 -6.36
C SER A 203 4.27 -17.93 -5.61
#